data_AF-A0A7N0UHF9-F1
#
_entry.id   AF-A0A7N0UHF9-F1
#
_cell.length_a   1.000
_cell.length_b   1.000
_cell.length_c   1.000
_cell.angle_alpha   90.00
_cell.angle_beta   90.00
_cell.angle_gamma   90.00
#
_symmetry.space_group_name_H-M   'P 1'
#
loop_
_entity.id
_entity.type
_entity.pdbx_description
1 polymer ?
#
loop_
_entity_poly.entity_id
_entity_poly.type
_entity_poly.pdbx_seq_one_letter_code
_entity_poly.pdbx_strand_id
1 'polypeptide(L)'
;MRLTFFFVFLLFISSSTLATASPPPSPDRYLSSLLRRPPRQHQQQDYIELSHPLPTDRLVPSCSHLLLNHSFAYTYGQPPTSVPYAPPSTCPPPWTYVVLDLRVAVRGDQYDRIAGLWLGGVELLRTSTAEPTEDGVYWRVRKDVTKYASLLARSDLDFSVMLENLVNADFEQETKFENSIKFQNNGNDKKVKQSVTSKTEIKITNVVGEVVGQASLKRKYPLKVITSTRDMGNGTYHLFTNVDHSLKERFSSGNISSSLTNSQASDGWMLVHDHNVLSGEAKTDQSYVYIDNYSCYTRNVAAVNGQLTRDNTSFICPNYW
;
A
#
# COMPACT_ATOMS: atom_id res chain seq x y z
N MET A 1 99.89 -34.35 -13.14
CA MET A 1 99.48 -35.06 -11.91
C MET A 1 98.15 -34.44 -11.48
N ARG A 2 96.99 -35.05 -11.76
CA ARG A 2 96.29 -36.12 -11.00
C ARG A 2 95.95 -35.74 -9.55
N LEU A 3 94.73 -35.21 -9.36
CA LEU A 3 93.65 -35.54 -8.38
C LEU A 3 92.49 -34.50 -8.61
N THR A 4 91.16 -34.65 -8.44
CA THR A 4 90.19 -35.63 -7.86
C THR A 4 90.17 -35.78 -6.35
N PHE A 5 89.06 -35.74 -5.60
CA PHE A 5 87.60 -35.49 -5.80
C PHE A 5 87.09 -34.80 -4.49
N PHE A 6 85.96 -34.10 -4.36
CA PHE A 6 84.55 -34.49 -4.60
C PHE A 6 83.67 -33.21 -4.67
N PHE A 7 82.61 -33.22 -5.48
CA PHE A 7 81.50 -32.26 -5.41
C PHE A 7 80.19 -33.06 -5.44
N VAL A 8 79.23 -32.73 -4.58
CA VAL A 8 77.93 -33.43 -4.50
C VAL A 8 76.93 -32.78 -5.45
N PHE A 9 76.20 -33.61 -6.19
CA PHE A 9 75.23 -33.21 -7.22
C PHE A 9 73.84 -33.71 -6.82
N LEU A 10 72.83 -32.84 -6.85
CA LEU A 10 71.42 -33.23 -6.75
C LEU A 10 70.59 -32.43 -7.75
N LEU A 11 70.13 -33.10 -8.80
CA LEU A 11 69.02 -32.65 -9.64
C LEU A 11 67.74 -33.26 -9.10
N PHE A 12 66.70 -32.44 -8.92
CA PHE A 12 65.33 -32.92 -8.85
C PHE A 12 64.51 -32.30 -9.97
N ILE A 13 63.86 -33.17 -10.75
CA ILE A 13 62.92 -32.79 -11.79
C ILE A 13 61.59 -32.48 -11.11
N SER A 14 61.09 -31.26 -11.27
CA SER A 14 59.73 -30.89 -10.85
C SER A 14 58.78 -31.00 -12.06
N SER A 15 57.77 -31.86 -11.92
CA SER A 15 56.84 -32.20 -13.01
C SER A 15 55.89 -31.06 -13.34
N SER A 16 55.54 -30.92 -14.62
CA SER A 16 54.49 -30.03 -15.09
C SER A 16 53.11 -30.52 -14.62
N THR A 17 52.38 -29.67 -13.90
CA THR A 17 50.94 -29.81 -13.68
C THR A 17 50.18 -28.89 -14.64
N LEU A 18 49.10 -29.38 -15.25
CA LEU A 18 48.24 -28.55 -16.08
C LEU A 18 47.45 -27.59 -15.18
N ALA A 19 47.59 -26.29 -15.42
CA ALA A 19 46.67 -25.30 -14.88
C ALA A 19 45.33 -25.43 -15.62
N THR A 20 44.37 -26.12 -15.02
CA THR A 20 42.96 -26.10 -15.48
C THR A 20 42.40 -24.71 -15.25
N ALA A 21 42.17 -23.96 -16.34
CA ALA A 21 41.62 -22.62 -16.27
C ALA A 21 40.19 -22.65 -15.69
N SER A 22 40.04 -22.13 -14.47
CA SER A 22 38.72 -21.83 -13.90
C SER A 22 38.06 -20.70 -14.70
N PRO A 23 36.72 -20.71 -14.87
CA PRO A 23 36.01 -19.59 -15.47
C PRO A 23 36.27 -18.31 -14.66
N PRO A 24 36.37 -17.13 -15.29
CA PRO A 24 36.63 -15.89 -14.58
C PRO A 24 35.48 -15.60 -13.59
N PRO A 25 35.78 -15.11 -12.37
CA PRO A 25 34.74 -14.74 -11.42
C PRO A 25 33.85 -13.63 -12.02
N SER A 26 32.55 -13.69 -11.73
CA SER A 26 31.60 -12.65 -12.09
C SER A 26 32.07 -11.30 -11.54
N PRO A 27 32.12 -10.21 -12.35
CA PRO A 27 32.75 -8.97 -11.93
C PRO A 27 32.00 -8.31 -10.76
N ASP A 28 32.67 -8.23 -9.61
CA ASP A 28 32.19 -7.59 -8.39
C ASP A 28 31.82 -6.13 -8.63
N ARG A 29 30.53 -5.87 -8.82
CA ARG A 29 30.01 -4.53 -9.11
C ARG A 29 29.90 -3.63 -7.86
N TYR A 30 30.63 -3.96 -6.80
CA TYR A 30 30.60 -3.31 -5.49
C TYR A 30 31.97 -2.83 -4.99
N LEU A 31 32.93 -2.59 -5.89
CA LEU A 31 34.05 -1.68 -5.61
C LEU A 31 33.73 -0.26 -6.09
N SER A 32 32.85 0.43 -5.35
CA SER A 32 32.72 1.88 -5.50
C SER A 32 34.01 2.57 -5.06
N SER A 33 34.55 3.42 -5.92
CA SER A 33 35.81 4.12 -5.71
C SER A 33 35.83 4.91 -4.39
N LEU A 34 36.95 4.86 -3.66
CA LEU A 34 37.26 5.71 -2.50
C LEU A 34 37.52 7.19 -2.87
N LEU A 35 36.78 7.72 -3.84
CA LEU A 35 36.71 9.15 -4.11
C LEU A 35 35.86 9.80 -3.03
N ARG A 36 36.56 10.43 -2.06
CA ARG A 36 36.01 11.19 -0.95
C ARG A 36 35.08 12.29 -1.48
N ARG A 37 33.78 11.99 -1.58
CA ARG A 37 32.75 12.97 -1.96
C ARG A 37 32.83 14.16 -1.01
N PRO A 38 32.62 15.40 -1.49
CA PRO A 38 32.36 16.52 -0.58
C PRO A 38 31.12 16.20 0.27
N PRO A 39 31.00 16.77 1.48
CA PRO A 39 29.81 16.58 2.29
C PRO A 39 28.59 17.01 1.48
N ARG A 40 27.68 16.06 1.20
CA ARG A 40 26.34 16.41 0.74
C ARG A 40 25.72 17.25 1.86
N GLN A 41 25.03 18.32 1.50
CA GLN A 41 23.97 18.80 2.38
C GLN A 41 22.92 17.68 2.42
N HIS A 42 22.57 17.19 3.62
CA HIS A 42 21.57 16.14 3.78
C HIS A 42 20.20 16.73 3.48
N GLN A 43 19.86 16.75 2.20
CA GLN A 43 18.54 17.12 1.72
C GLN A 43 17.63 15.91 1.94
N GLN A 44 16.77 16.02 2.94
CA GLN A 44 15.80 14.99 3.33
C GLN A 44 15.00 14.52 2.11
N GLN A 45 14.84 13.20 1.96
CA GLN A 45 14.15 12.65 0.80
C GLN A 45 12.64 12.62 1.07
N ASP A 46 11.91 13.46 0.34
CA ASP A 46 10.46 13.40 0.24
C ASP A 46 10.03 12.07 -0.41
N TYR A 47 9.43 11.17 0.36
CA TYR A 47 8.70 10.05 -0.23
C TYR A 47 7.39 10.58 -0.83
N ILE A 48 7.20 10.33 -2.13
CA ILE A 48 6.07 10.81 -2.93
C ILE A 48 5.23 9.60 -3.33
N GLU A 49 4.04 9.47 -2.73
CA GLU A 49 3.03 8.53 -3.22
C GLU A 49 2.49 9.00 -4.58
N LEU A 50 2.48 8.12 -5.58
CA LEU A 50 2.00 8.42 -6.93
C LEU A 50 0.46 8.47 -6.98
N SER A 51 -0.12 9.51 -6.38
CA SER A 51 -1.52 9.86 -6.60
C SER A 51 -1.75 10.37 -8.02
N HIS A 52 -3.02 10.46 -8.44
CA HIS A 52 -3.37 11.46 -9.45
C HIS A 52 -2.87 12.83 -8.99
N PRO A 53 -2.37 13.71 -9.88
CA PRO A 53 -2.27 15.11 -9.54
C PRO A 53 -3.66 15.50 -9.06
N LEU A 54 -3.75 15.95 -7.82
CA LEU A 54 -5.00 16.54 -7.40
C LEU A 54 -5.23 17.71 -8.35
N PRO A 55 -6.49 18.05 -8.66
CA PRO A 55 -6.82 19.35 -9.28
C PRO A 55 -5.89 20.43 -8.71
N THR A 56 -5.81 20.42 -7.40
CA THR A 56 -5.27 21.37 -6.43
C THR A 56 -3.77 21.65 -6.43
N ASP A 57 -3.04 21.22 -7.45
CA ASP A 57 -1.57 21.23 -7.45
C ASP A 57 -0.97 22.50 -8.08
N ARG A 58 -1.81 23.43 -8.54
CA ARG A 58 -1.39 24.67 -9.22
C ARG A 58 -1.85 25.98 -8.57
N LEU A 59 -2.62 25.96 -7.49
CA LEU A 59 -3.24 27.16 -6.92
C LEU A 59 -2.94 27.38 -5.44
N VAL A 60 -3.01 28.65 -5.03
CA VAL A 60 -2.85 29.12 -3.65
C VAL A 60 -4.19 28.92 -2.91
N PRO A 61 -4.19 28.41 -1.67
CA PRO A 61 -5.43 28.29 -0.90
C PRO A 61 -5.88 29.64 -0.35
N SER A 62 -7.19 29.80 -0.17
CA SER A 62 -7.77 30.96 0.53
C SER A 62 -7.44 30.97 2.03
N CYS A 63 -7.16 29.81 2.63
CA CYS A 63 -6.88 29.64 4.06
C CYS A 63 -6.19 28.29 4.34
N SER A 64 -5.76 28.06 5.58
CA SER A 64 -5.32 26.75 6.05
C SER A 64 -5.60 26.63 7.55
N HIS A 65 -5.91 25.42 8.00
CA HIS A 65 -6.33 25.13 9.37
C HIS A 65 -5.58 23.89 9.87
N LEU A 66 -4.88 24.05 10.99
CA LEU A 66 -4.06 22.99 11.60
C LEU A 66 -4.94 22.10 12.49
N LEU A 67 -5.24 20.89 12.01
CA LEU A 67 -6.08 19.92 12.72
C LEU A 67 -5.38 19.31 13.94
N LEU A 68 -4.11 18.95 13.82
CA LEU A 68 -3.32 18.32 14.89
C LEU A 68 -1.81 18.56 14.68
N ASN A 69 -1.08 18.73 15.79
CA ASN A 69 0.38 18.65 15.88
C ASN A 69 0.70 17.81 17.13
N HIS A 70 1.37 16.66 16.97
CA HIS A 70 1.50 15.65 18.02
C HIS A 70 2.73 14.75 17.84
N SER A 71 3.04 13.90 18.83
CA SER A 71 4.14 12.92 18.79
C SER A 71 3.62 11.52 19.12
N PHE A 72 3.65 10.59 18.15
CA PHE A 72 3.24 9.20 18.37
C PHE A 72 4.46 8.34 18.70
N ALA A 73 4.86 8.36 19.97
CA ALA A 73 5.84 7.43 20.53
C ALA A 73 5.18 6.04 20.77
N TYR A 74 5.33 5.43 21.95
CA TYR A 74 4.64 4.16 22.25
C TYR A 74 3.12 4.37 22.29
N THR A 75 2.42 3.86 21.27
CA THR A 75 0.98 4.07 21.05
C THR A 75 0.24 2.79 20.66
N TYR A 76 0.96 1.67 20.53
CA TYR A 76 0.38 0.34 20.36
C TYR A 76 -0.59 0.00 21.50
N GLY A 77 -1.82 -0.39 21.13
CA GLY A 77 -2.90 -0.68 22.08
C GLY A 77 -3.50 0.54 22.80
N GLN A 78 -3.07 1.76 22.49
CA GLN A 78 -3.64 3.00 23.04
C GLN A 78 -4.83 3.50 22.18
N PRO A 79 -5.79 4.25 22.75
CA PRO A 79 -6.86 4.87 21.97
C PRO A 79 -6.34 5.96 21.02
N PRO A 80 -7.06 6.28 19.92
CA PRO A 80 -6.69 7.36 19.01
C PRO A 80 -6.58 8.73 19.70
N THR A 81 -5.47 9.43 19.51
CA THR A 81 -5.32 10.82 19.98
C THR A 81 -6.35 11.69 19.28
N SER A 82 -7.21 12.34 20.07
CA SER A 82 -8.36 13.10 19.59
C SER A 82 -8.33 14.53 20.13
N VAL A 83 -8.75 15.49 19.30
CA VAL A 83 -8.83 16.91 19.64
C VAL A 83 -10.13 17.53 19.11
N PRO A 84 -10.74 18.50 19.82
CA PRO A 84 -11.95 19.17 19.35
C PRO A 84 -11.72 19.88 18.01
N TYR A 85 -12.69 19.77 17.10
CA TYR A 85 -12.69 20.38 15.78
C TYR A 85 -13.77 21.46 15.64
N ALA A 86 -13.38 22.58 15.01
CA ALA A 86 -14.31 23.58 14.50
C ALA A 86 -13.82 24.13 13.16
N PRO A 87 -14.72 24.52 12.25
CA PRO A 87 -14.35 25.08 10.95
C PRO A 87 -13.59 26.41 11.10
N PRO A 88 -12.64 26.71 10.20
CA PRO A 88 -11.88 27.95 10.23
C PRO A 88 -12.77 29.18 10.02
N SER A 89 -12.85 30.04 11.04
CA SER A 89 -13.62 31.29 10.99
C SER A 89 -13.14 32.29 9.94
N THR A 90 -11.91 32.17 9.46
CA THR A 90 -11.31 32.99 8.39
C THR A 90 -11.77 32.60 6.98
N CYS A 91 -12.44 31.45 6.82
CA CYS A 91 -12.97 30.99 5.55
C CYS A 91 -14.19 30.08 5.78
N PRO A 92 -15.37 30.65 6.13
CA PRO A 92 -16.58 29.86 6.36
C PRO A 92 -17.05 29.09 5.11
N PRO A 93 -17.84 28.02 5.27
CA PRO A 93 -18.46 27.29 4.17
C PRO A 93 -19.51 28.15 3.42
N PRO A 94 -19.88 27.82 2.17
CA PRO A 94 -19.51 26.61 1.42
C PRO A 94 -18.12 26.70 0.76
N TRP A 95 -17.44 25.55 0.67
CA TRP A 95 -16.13 25.43 0.02
C TRP A 95 -16.25 24.68 -1.32
N THR A 96 -15.65 25.22 -2.39
CA THR A 96 -15.65 24.60 -3.72
C THR A 96 -14.84 23.30 -3.77
N TYR A 97 -13.77 23.22 -2.97
CA TYR A 97 -12.94 22.05 -2.77
C TYR A 97 -12.46 22.00 -1.32
N VAL A 98 -12.13 20.81 -0.82
CA VAL A 98 -11.35 20.60 0.41
C VAL A 98 -10.31 19.50 0.17
N VAL A 99 -9.07 19.67 0.64
CA VAL A 99 -7.98 18.66 0.54
C VAL A 99 -7.29 18.53 1.89
N LEU A 100 -7.13 17.31 2.39
CA LEU A 100 -6.30 17.01 3.55
C LEU A 100 -4.82 16.95 3.12
N ASP A 101 -3.96 17.81 3.68
CA ASP A 101 -2.50 17.79 3.54
C ASP A 101 -1.87 17.25 4.83
N LEU A 102 -1.61 15.95 4.89
CA LEU A 102 -0.91 15.28 5.99
C LEU A 102 0.60 15.26 5.71
N ARG A 103 1.41 15.70 6.68
CA ARG A 103 2.87 15.64 6.65
C ARG A 103 3.38 14.83 7.83
N VAL A 104 4.36 13.97 7.58
CA VAL A 104 4.91 13.05 8.60
C VAL A 104 6.42 13.00 8.48
N ALA A 105 7.11 12.92 9.62
CA ALA A 105 8.55 12.71 9.71
C ALA A 105 8.86 11.58 10.71
N VAL A 106 9.65 10.60 10.27
CA VAL A 106 10.12 9.43 11.06
C VAL A 106 11.65 9.43 11.12
N ARG A 107 12.21 8.95 12.22
CA ARG A 107 13.67 8.84 12.47
C ARG A 107 13.95 7.51 13.17
N GLY A 108 15.05 6.85 12.82
CA GLY A 108 15.32 5.48 13.26
C GLY A 108 14.43 4.45 12.56
N ASP A 109 14.73 3.17 12.75
CA ASP A 109 14.06 2.10 12.01
C ASP A 109 12.68 1.77 12.59
N GLN A 110 11.82 1.22 11.74
CA GLN A 110 10.42 0.89 11.98
C GLN A 110 9.96 -0.20 11.01
N TYR A 111 8.82 -0.79 11.31
CA TYR A 111 8.07 -1.62 10.36
C TYR A 111 6.80 -0.89 9.93
N ASP A 112 6.29 -1.17 8.72
CA ASP A 112 5.06 -0.58 8.17
C ASP A 112 3.90 -0.58 9.18
N ARG A 113 3.52 0.61 9.67
CA ARG A 113 2.35 0.81 10.52
C ARG A 113 1.22 1.43 9.71
N ILE A 114 -0.02 1.06 10.03
CA ILE A 114 -1.20 1.69 9.46
C ILE A 114 -1.56 2.93 10.28
N ALA A 115 -1.76 4.06 9.59
CA ALA A 115 -2.29 5.29 10.15
C ALA A 115 -3.74 5.50 9.71
N GLY A 116 -4.58 6.03 10.61
CA GLY A 116 -5.98 6.39 10.34
C GLY A 116 -6.30 7.79 10.87
N LEU A 117 -7.07 8.56 10.09
CA LEU A 117 -7.53 9.91 10.41
C LEU A 117 -9.05 9.99 10.23
N TRP A 118 -9.75 10.42 11.28
CA TRP A 118 -11.21 10.52 11.32
C TRP A 118 -11.66 11.91 11.80
N LEU A 119 -12.86 12.32 11.40
CA LEU A 119 -13.56 13.50 11.92
C LEU A 119 -14.98 13.10 12.32
N GLY A 120 -15.37 13.28 13.59
CA GLY A 120 -16.67 12.81 14.10
C GLY A 120 -16.90 11.31 13.91
N GLY A 121 -15.82 10.50 13.96
CA GLY A 121 -15.84 9.07 13.65
C GLY A 121 -15.88 8.71 12.15
N VAL A 122 -16.03 9.68 11.23
CA VAL A 122 -16.02 9.44 9.79
C VAL A 122 -14.58 9.43 9.26
N GLU A 123 -14.19 8.34 8.59
CA GLU A 123 -12.83 8.18 8.08
C GLU A 123 -12.53 9.11 6.90
N LEU A 124 -11.50 9.96 7.06
CA LEU A 124 -11.00 10.87 6.03
C LEU A 124 -9.82 10.22 5.28
N LEU A 125 -8.91 9.54 5.97
CA LEU A 125 -7.73 8.90 5.39
C LEU A 125 -7.32 7.65 6.19
N ARG A 126 -6.96 6.59 5.47
CA ARG A 126 -6.10 5.50 5.95
C ARG A 126 -4.88 5.44 5.02
N THR A 127 -3.70 5.29 5.60
CA THR A 127 -2.40 5.22 4.88
C THR A 127 -1.43 4.35 5.68
N SER A 128 -0.19 4.16 5.21
CA SER A 128 0.89 3.52 5.97
C SER A 128 1.99 4.53 6.29
N THR A 129 2.90 4.14 7.18
CA THR A 129 4.22 4.76 7.26
C THR A 129 5.01 4.50 5.96
N ALA A 130 5.94 5.39 5.63
CA ALA A 130 6.97 5.09 4.63
C ALA A 130 8.02 4.13 5.23
N GLU A 131 8.71 3.37 4.38
CA GLU A 131 9.88 2.58 4.76
C GLU A 131 10.98 3.53 5.29
N PRO A 132 11.59 3.26 6.46
CA PRO A 132 12.53 4.16 7.13
C PRO A 132 13.93 4.15 6.49
N THR A 133 14.76 5.10 6.90
CA THR A 133 16.18 5.22 6.53
C THR A 133 16.99 5.75 7.72
N GLU A 134 18.31 5.52 7.71
CA GLU A 134 19.25 6.02 8.72
C GLU A 134 19.17 7.56 8.91
N ASP A 135 19.01 8.30 7.82
CA ASP A 135 18.83 9.77 7.80
C ASP A 135 17.43 10.24 8.27
N GLY A 136 16.48 9.32 8.41
CA GLY A 136 15.07 9.60 8.62
C GLY A 136 14.32 9.99 7.34
N VAL A 137 13.01 9.74 7.35
CA VAL A 137 12.13 9.90 6.17
C VAL A 137 11.04 10.92 6.44
N TYR A 138 10.80 11.77 5.45
CA TYR A 138 9.65 12.68 5.41
C TYR A 138 8.74 12.30 4.26
N TRP A 139 7.43 12.31 4.49
CA TRP A 139 6.46 12.11 3.43
C TRP A 139 5.21 12.95 3.61
N ARG A 140 4.47 13.08 2.51
CA ARG A 140 3.36 14.00 2.39
C ARG A 140 2.22 13.37 1.60
N VAL A 141 1.09 13.15 2.27
CA VAL A 141 -0.13 12.63 1.64
C VAL A 141 -1.10 13.78 1.44
N ARG A 142 -1.51 14.03 0.20
CA ARG A 142 -2.56 14.99 -0.15
C ARG A 142 -3.77 14.25 -0.71
N LYS A 143 -4.96 14.49 -0.14
CA LYS A 143 -6.19 13.80 -0.53
C LYS A 143 -7.38 14.73 -0.63
N ASP A 144 -8.14 14.64 -1.73
CA ASP A 144 -9.43 15.32 -1.87
C ASP A 144 -10.43 14.79 -0.83
N VAL A 145 -10.94 15.71 -0.03
CA VAL A 145 -11.95 15.51 1.01
C VAL A 145 -13.16 16.46 0.82
N THR A 146 -13.32 17.05 -0.37
CA THR A 146 -14.45 17.94 -0.74
C THR A 146 -15.79 17.27 -0.49
N LYS A 147 -15.90 15.96 -0.75
CA LYS A 147 -17.10 15.15 -0.50
C LYS A 147 -17.54 15.09 0.97
N TYR A 148 -16.71 15.55 1.91
CA TYR A 148 -17.04 15.66 3.34
C TYR A 148 -17.34 17.11 3.76
N ALA A 149 -17.53 18.07 2.84
CA ALA A 149 -17.72 19.49 3.16
C ALA A 149 -18.87 19.77 4.15
N SER A 150 -19.96 18.99 4.10
CA SER A 150 -21.07 19.08 5.07
C SER A 150 -20.72 18.62 6.48
N LEU A 151 -19.78 17.68 6.63
CA LEU A 151 -19.22 17.24 7.91
C LEU A 151 -18.22 18.27 8.44
N LEU A 152 -17.34 18.77 7.56
CA LEU A 152 -16.34 19.80 7.86
C LEU A 152 -16.98 21.15 8.26
N ALA A 153 -18.23 21.40 7.88
CA ALA A 153 -18.97 22.59 8.28
C ALA A 153 -19.45 22.58 9.75
N ARG A 154 -19.31 21.45 10.47
CA ARG A 154 -19.75 21.28 11.86
C ARG A 154 -18.67 21.69 12.87
N SER A 155 -19.11 22.34 13.96
CA SER A 155 -18.26 22.85 15.04
C SER A 155 -18.37 22.05 16.35
N ASP A 156 -18.88 20.82 16.28
CA ASP A 156 -19.25 19.98 17.41
C ASP A 156 -18.74 18.53 17.25
N LEU A 157 -17.55 18.38 16.65
CA LEU A 157 -16.91 17.10 16.33
C LEU A 157 -15.52 17.01 16.95
N ASP A 158 -15.01 15.80 17.15
CA ASP A 158 -13.58 15.56 17.41
C ASP A 158 -12.87 15.12 16.12
N PHE A 159 -11.64 15.61 15.92
CA PHE A 159 -10.70 15.07 14.95
C PHE A 159 -9.77 14.06 15.65
N SER A 160 -9.75 12.82 15.16
CA SER A 160 -9.03 11.70 15.78
C SER A 160 -7.98 11.14 14.84
N VAL A 161 -6.80 10.83 15.38
CA VAL A 161 -5.69 10.22 14.62
C VAL A 161 -5.14 9.03 15.40
N MET A 162 -4.97 7.91 14.70
CA MET A 162 -4.36 6.68 15.22
C MET A 162 -3.15 6.32 14.38
N LEU A 163 -2.04 6.01 15.05
CA LEU A 163 -0.89 5.32 14.50
C LEU A 163 -0.47 4.31 15.57
N GLU A 164 -0.42 3.02 15.24
CA GLU A 164 -0.03 1.97 16.21
C GLU A 164 1.50 1.84 16.25
N ASN A 165 2.18 2.80 16.87
CA ASN A 165 3.64 2.83 16.92
C ASN A 165 4.20 2.09 18.15
N LEU A 166 5.37 1.46 17.98
CA LEU A 166 6.10 0.67 18.97
C LEU A 166 7.51 1.25 19.15
N VAL A 167 7.93 1.35 20.41
CA VAL A 167 9.16 1.99 20.89
C VAL A 167 9.69 1.14 22.05
N ASN A 168 10.95 0.71 22.02
CA ASN A 168 11.55 -0.20 23.01
C ASN A 168 13.04 0.14 23.21
N ALA A 169 13.78 -0.60 24.05
CA ALA A 169 15.15 -0.23 24.44
C ALA A 169 16.17 -0.10 23.28
N ASP A 170 15.88 -0.68 22.13
CA ASP A 170 16.68 -0.58 20.89
C ASP A 170 16.21 0.56 19.96
N PHE A 171 15.17 1.32 20.35
CA PHE A 171 14.44 2.28 19.51
C PHE A 171 13.91 3.48 20.32
N GLU A 172 14.55 4.65 20.21
CA GLU A 172 14.00 5.91 20.71
C GLU A 172 13.40 6.76 19.56
N GLN A 173 12.14 7.21 19.66
CA GLN A 173 11.68 8.32 18.80
C GLN A 173 10.60 9.23 19.41
N GLU A 174 10.77 10.53 19.14
CA GLU A 174 9.74 11.57 19.16
C GLU A 174 9.35 11.94 17.70
N THR A 175 8.04 11.95 17.41
CA THR A 175 7.44 12.34 16.11
C THR A 175 6.93 13.79 16.16
N LYS A 176 6.66 14.41 15.00
CA LYS A 176 5.89 15.66 14.94
C LYS A 176 5.02 15.73 13.69
N PHE A 177 3.78 16.22 13.82
CA PHE A 177 2.82 16.37 12.71
C PHE A 177 2.49 17.84 12.44
N GLU A 178 2.18 18.18 11.20
CA GLU A 178 1.57 19.48 10.85
C GLU A 178 0.67 19.30 9.62
N ASN A 179 -0.49 19.97 9.59
CA ASN A 179 -1.57 19.70 8.63
C ASN A 179 -2.09 20.99 7.95
N SER A 180 -2.45 20.95 6.66
CA SER A 180 -3.02 22.10 5.91
C SER A 180 -3.99 21.68 4.76
N ILE A 181 -4.46 22.61 3.90
CA ILE A 181 -5.58 22.38 2.93
C ILE A 181 -5.46 23.28 1.64
N LYS A 182 -5.63 22.79 0.37
CA LYS A 182 -5.45 23.55 -0.94
C LYS A 182 -6.28 23.02 -2.17
N PHE A 183 -6.58 23.80 -3.27
CA PHE A 183 -7.72 23.59 -4.25
C PHE A 183 -7.49 23.77 -5.79
N GLN A 184 -8.34 23.18 -6.69
CA GLN A 184 -8.53 23.27 -8.20
C GLN A 184 -7.29 23.18 -9.16
N ASN A 185 -7.23 22.66 -10.42
CA ASN A 185 -8.02 21.95 -11.49
C ASN A 185 -7.03 21.12 -12.40
N ASN A 186 -7.22 19.95 -13.08
CA ASN A 186 -8.30 18.97 -13.45
C ASN A 186 -7.68 17.59 -13.93
N GLY A 187 -8.45 16.53 -14.32
CA GLY A 187 -7.89 15.28 -14.95
C GLY A 187 -8.85 14.13 -15.40
N ASN A 188 -8.67 13.62 -16.65
CA ASN A 188 -9.66 12.78 -17.38
C ASN A 188 -9.54 11.23 -17.26
N ASP A 189 -8.37 10.64 -17.47
CA ASP A 189 -8.15 9.17 -17.41
C ASP A 189 -7.51 8.77 -16.08
N LYS A 190 -8.02 7.71 -15.44
CA LYS A 190 -7.59 7.28 -14.10
C LYS A 190 -7.45 5.78 -13.98
N LYS A 191 -6.35 5.32 -13.37
CA LYS A 191 -6.02 3.90 -13.23
C LYS A 191 -5.39 3.64 -11.87
N VAL A 192 -6.13 2.94 -11.01
CA VAL A 192 -5.66 2.50 -9.69
C VAL A 192 -5.42 1.00 -9.74
N LYS A 193 -4.27 0.56 -9.22
CA LYS A 193 -3.97 -0.85 -8.98
C LYS A 193 -3.46 -0.99 -7.54
N GLN A 194 -4.09 -1.87 -6.78
CA GLN A 194 -3.71 -2.22 -5.41
C GLN A 194 -3.70 -3.75 -5.28
N SER A 195 -2.81 -4.31 -4.45
CA SER A 195 -2.71 -5.75 -4.27
C SER A 195 -2.15 -6.10 -2.88
N VAL A 196 -3.00 -6.04 -1.86
CA VAL A 196 -2.61 -6.44 -0.50
C VAL A 196 -2.45 -7.96 -0.45
N THR A 197 -1.40 -8.45 0.21
CA THR A 197 -1.22 -9.87 0.54
C THR A 197 -0.93 -9.99 2.03
N SER A 198 -1.63 -10.91 2.71
CA SER A 198 -1.38 -11.25 4.11
C SER A 198 -1.11 -12.74 4.24
N LYS A 199 -0.28 -13.11 5.21
CA LYS A 199 0.04 -14.50 5.57
C LYS A 199 0.14 -14.60 7.09
N THR A 200 -0.64 -15.49 7.68
CA THR A 200 -0.60 -15.84 9.10
C THR A 200 -0.13 -17.28 9.23
N GLU A 201 0.79 -17.54 10.15
CA GLU A 201 1.13 -18.90 10.59
C GLU A 201 0.91 -19.00 12.09
N ILE A 202 0.28 -20.08 12.52
CA ILE A 202 0.06 -20.43 13.91
C ILE A 202 0.82 -21.74 14.15
N LYS A 203 1.67 -21.77 15.16
CA LYS A 203 2.35 -22.98 15.64
C LYS A 203 1.92 -23.23 17.07
N ILE A 204 1.37 -24.41 17.33
CA ILE A 204 0.98 -24.88 18.67
C ILE A 204 2.14 -25.72 19.17
N THR A 205 2.73 -25.35 20.31
CA THR A 205 3.84 -26.07 20.93
C THR A 205 3.42 -26.71 22.25
N ASN A 206 3.99 -27.87 22.58
CA ASN A 206 3.88 -28.43 23.93
C ASN A 206 4.81 -27.71 24.94
N VAL A 207 4.77 -28.13 26.20
CA VAL A 207 5.61 -27.57 27.29
C VAL A 207 7.12 -27.83 27.14
N VAL A 208 7.52 -28.67 26.18
CA VAL A 208 8.92 -28.96 25.83
C VAL A 208 9.38 -28.13 24.60
N GLY A 209 8.48 -27.37 23.99
CA GLY A 209 8.73 -26.56 22.79
C GLY A 209 8.52 -27.28 21.46
N GLU A 210 8.10 -28.56 21.47
CA GLU A 210 7.84 -29.33 20.26
C GLU A 210 6.54 -28.88 19.59
N VAL A 211 6.53 -28.70 18.27
CA VAL A 211 5.35 -28.28 17.51
C VAL A 211 4.37 -29.45 17.36
N VAL A 212 3.26 -29.39 18.12
CA VAL A 212 2.16 -30.39 18.09
C VAL A 212 1.07 -30.06 17.08
N GLY A 213 1.11 -28.87 16.46
CA GLY A 213 0.23 -28.50 15.36
C GLY A 213 0.67 -27.22 14.66
N GLN A 214 0.38 -27.11 13.35
CA GLN A 214 0.61 -25.89 12.58
C GLN A 214 -0.57 -25.61 11.66
N ALA A 215 -1.01 -24.35 11.65
CA ALA A 215 -1.98 -23.82 10.69
C ALA A 215 -1.35 -22.67 9.90
N SER A 216 -1.70 -22.54 8.63
CA SER A 216 -1.30 -21.44 7.75
C SER A 216 -2.51 -20.89 7.01
N LEU A 217 -2.61 -19.56 6.96
CA LEU A 217 -3.68 -18.82 6.30
C LEU A 217 -3.05 -17.75 5.40
N LYS A 218 -3.36 -17.75 4.11
CA LYS A 218 -2.83 -16.79 3.14
C LYS A 218 -3.96 -16.11 2.39
N ARG A 219 -4.02 -14.78 2.46
CA ARG A 219 -5.06 -13.93 1.86
C ARG A 219 -4.45 -12.98 0.84
N LYS A 220 -5.16 -12.72 -0.26
CA LYS A 220 -4.83 -11.70 -1.26
C LYS A 220 -6.07 -10.88 -1.62
N TYR A 221 -5.85 -9.57 -1.79
CA TYR A 221 -6.86 -8.58 -2.13
C TYR A 221 -6.39 -7.72 -3.33
N PRO A 222 -6.40 -8.28 -4.56
CA PRO A 222 -6.23 -7.48 -5.77
C PRO A 222 -7.44 -6.55 -6.01
N LEU A 223 -7.16 -5.29 -6.33
CA LEU A 223 -8.10 -4.29 -6.81
C LEU A 223 -7.51 -3.59 -8.04
N LYS A 224 -8.30 -3.48 -9.12
CA LYS A 224 -7.98 -2.75 -10.35
C LYS A 224 -9.17 -1.89 -10.71
N VAL A 225 -9.00 -0.57 -10.65
CA VAL A 225 -10.00 0.41 -11.11
C VAL A 225 -9.44 1.14 -12.33
N ILE A 226 -10.22 1.24 -13.40
CA ILE A 226 -9.92 2.07 -14.57
C ILE A 226 -11.14 2.93 -14.86
N THR A 227 -11.00 4.25 -14.81
CA THR A 227 -12.00 5.20 -15.32
C THR A 227 -11.46 5.94 -16.53
N SER A 228 -12.29 6.21 -17.52
CA SER A 228 -11.93 7.00 -18.70
C SER A 228 -13.02 7.98 -19.05
N THR A 229 -12.64 9.24 -19.33
CA THR A 229 -13.57 10.34 -19.60
C THR A 229 -13.43 10.77 -21.06
N ARG A 230 -14.48 10.58 -21.86
CA ARG A 230 -14.55 11.01 -23.26
C ARG A 230 -15.49 12.21 -23.39
N ASP A 231 -14.90 13.37 -23.62
CA ASP A 231 -15.62 14.61 -23.97
C ASP A 231 -16.35 14.45 -25.32
N MET A 232 -17.54 15.01 -25.42
CA MET A 232 -18.41 15.03 -26.60
C MET A 232 -18.76 16.47 -27.04
N GLY A 233 -18.26 17.49 -26.34
CA GLY A 233 -18.59 18.90 -26.54
C GLY A 233 -19.85 19.34 -25.79
N ASN A 234 -20.07 20.66 -25.72
CA ASN A 234 -21.22 21.29 -25.05
C ASN A 234 -21.51 20.72 -23.66
N GLY A 235 -20.49 20.69 -22.79
CA GLY A 235 -20.59 20.16 -21.41
C GLY A 235 -20.82 18.66 -21.30
N THR A 236 -20.96 17.94 -22.42
CA THR A 236 -21.43 16.55 -22.45
C THR A 236 -20.26 15.59 -22.55
N TYR A 237 -20.24 14.54 -21.73
CA TYR A 237 -19.18 13.53 -21.75
C TYR A 237 -19.67 12.14 -21.32
N HIS A 238 -18.99 11.10 -21.81
CA HIS A 238 -19.10 9.75 -21.28
C HIS A 238 -18.00 9.47 -20.25
N LEU A 239 -18.39 9.01 -19.06
CA LEU A 239 -17.48 8.43 -18.07
C LEU A 239 -17.63 6.90 -18.07
N PHE A 240 -16.61 6.18 -18.52
CA PHE A 240 -16.51 4.73 -18.45
C PHE A 240 -15.79 4.32 -17.16
N THR A 241 -16.22 3.24 -16.50
CA THR A 241 -15.58 2.68 -15.31
C THR A 241 -15.53 1.16 -15.38
N ASN A 242 -14.37 0.59 -15.05
CA ASN A 242 -14.13 -0.84 -14.93
C ASN A 242 -13.51 -1.11 -13.55
N VAL A 243 -14.04 -2.09 -12.81
CA VAL A 243 -13.57 -2.49 -11.47
C VAL A 243 -13.40 -4.00 -11.43
N ASP A 244 -12.17 -4.50 -11.27
CA ASP A 244 -11.93 -5.86 -10.82
C ASP A 244 -11.54 -5.84 -9.34
N HIS A 245 -12.18 -6.67 -8.54
CA HIS A 245 -11.85 -6.89 -7.13
C HIS A 245 -11.88 -8.39 -6.82
N SER A 246 -11.03 -8.87 -5.90
CA SER A 246 -11.17 -10.23 -5.39
C SER A 246 -10.65 -10.38 -3.96
N LEU A 247 -11.27 -11.28 -3.20
CA LEU A 247 -10.63 -12.00 -2.11
C LEU A 247 -10.15 -13.35 -2.64
N LYS A 248 -8.87 -13.69 -2.40
CA LYS A 248 -8.32 -15.03 -2.64
C LYS A 248 -7.64 -15.53 -1.37
N GLU A 249 -8.20 -16.56 -0.75
CA GLU A 249 -7.77 -17.16 0.50
C GLU A 249 -7.38 -18.63 0.30
N ARG A 250 -6.36 -19.07 1.04
CA ARG A 250 -6.00 -20.49 1.22
C ARG A 250 -5.69 -20.74 2.69
N PHE A 251 -6.21 -21.83 3.23
CA PHE A 251 -5.96 -22.33 4.57
C PHE A 251 -5.42 -23.76 4.52
N SER A 252 -4.52 -24.10 5.44
CA SER A 252 -3.99 -25.45 5.62
C SER A 252 -3.61 -25.69 7.08
N SER A 253 -4.08 -26.79 7.68
CA SER A 253 -3.79 -27.20 9.05
C SER A 253 -3.73 -28.73 9.13
N GLY A 254 -2.51 -29.27 9.13
CA GLY A 254 -2.30 -30.72 8.96
C GLY A 254 -2.92 -31.21 7.65
N ASN A 255 -3.76 -32.25 7.72
CA ASN A 255 -4.47 -32.81 6.57
C ASN A 255 -5.67 -31.96 6.10
N ILE A 256 -6.12 -30.99 6.90
CA ILE A 256 -7.27 -30.12 6.56
C ILE A 256 -6.76 -28.96 5.71
N SER A 257 -7.45 -28.69 4.61
CA SER A 257 -7.19 -27.57 3.72
C SER A 257 -8.50 -26.95 3.23
N SER A 258 -8.47 -25.65 2.93
CA SER A 258 -9.54 -25.02 2.19
C SER A 258 -9.02 -23.87 1.33
N SER A 259 -9.82 -23.48 0.33
CA SER A 259 -9.57 -22.32 -0.48
C SER A 259 -10.87 -21.60 -0.80
N LEU A 260 -10.80 -20.27 -0.82
CA LEU A 260 -11.91 -19.39 -1.12
C LEU A 260 -11.45 -18.36 -2.15
N THR A 261 -12.16 -18.27 -3.27
CA THR A 261 -12.04 -17.19 -4.24
C THR A 261 -13.40 -16.52 -4.39
N ASN A 262 -13.50 -15.27 -3.99
CA ASN A 262 -14.65 -14.42 -4.23
C ASN A 262 -14.19 -13.27 -5.14
N SER A 263 -14.60 -13.27 -6.39
CA SER A 263 -14.16 -12.30 -7.41
C SER A 263 -15.36 -11.54 -7.98
N GLN A 264 -15.21 -10.23 -8.13
CA GLN A 264 -16.19 -9.34 -8.74
C GLN A 264 -15.52 -8.63 -9.91
N ALA A 265 -16.12 -8.73 -11.10
CA ALA A 265 -15.79 -7.93 -12.26
C ALA A 265 -17.00 -7.07 -12.60
N SER A 266 -16.82 -5.75 -12.60
CA SER A 266 -17.87 -4.78 -12.85
C SER A 266 -17.45 -3.81 -13.96
N ASP A 267 -18.38 -3.54 -14.86
CA ASP A 267 -18.22 -2.61 -15.97
C ASP A 267 -19.43 -1.67 -16.02
N GLY A 268 -19.23 -0.44 -16.50
CA GLY A 268 -20.32 0.52 -16.60
C GLY A 268 -19.91 1.84 -17.23
N TRP A 269 -20.91 2.61 -17.63
CA TRP A 269 -20.76 3.94 -18.21
C TRP A 269 -21.85 4.89 -17.72
N MET A 270 -21.55 6.18 -17.70
CA MET A 270 -22.51 7.27 -17.49
C MET A 270 -22.35 8.31 -18.59
N LEU A 271 -23.46 8.80 -19.13
CA LEU A 271 -23.53 10.02 -19.93
C LEU A 271 -23.84 11.18 -18.96
N VAL A 272 -22.97 12.18 -18.94
CA VAL A 272 -23.07 13.33 -18.04
C VAL A 272 -23.11 14.61 -18.87
N HIS A 273 -23.93 15.57 -18.45
CA HIS A 273 -23.96 16.92 -19.00
C HIS A 273 -23.72 17.93 -17.87
N ASP A 274 -22.59 18.63 -17.97
CA ASP A 274 -21.92 19.40 -16.91
C ASP A 274 -21.70 18.58 -15.63
N HIS A 275 -22.72 18.51 -14.78
CA HIS A 275 -22.71 17.82 -13.48
C HIS A 275 -23.87 16.83 -13.32
N ASN A 276 -24.79 16.77 -14.30
CA ASN A 276 -25.99 15.95 -14.27
C ASN A 276 -25.79 14.64 -15.03
N VAL A 277 -25.94 13.50 -14.34
CA VAL A 277 -26.00 12.19 -15.02
C VAL A 277 -27.33 12.10 -15.78
N LEU A 278 -27.26 12.08 -17.11
CA LEU A 278 -28.43 11.99 -17.98
C LEU A 278 -28.90 10.53 -18.14
N SER A 279 -27.95 9.62 -18.23
CA SER A 279 -28.18 8.18 -18.30
C SER A 279 -26.91 7.42 -17.92
N GLY A 280 -27.04 6.13 -17.70
CA GLY A 280 -25.91 5.24 -17.45
C GLY A 280 -26.36 3.81 -17.33
N GLU A 281 -25.40 2.90 -17.40
CA GLU A 281 -25.59 1.47 -17.27
C GLU A 281 -24.42 0.87 -16.49
N ALA A 282 -24.74 -0.13 -15.66
CA ALA A 282 -23.78 -0.81 -14.82
C ALA A 282 -24.08 -2.30 -14.77
N LYS A 283 -23.03 -3.10 -14.95
CA LYS A 283 -23.05 -4.56 -14.94
C LYS A 283 -22.04 -5.09 -13.93
N THR A 284 -22.37 -6.19 -13.29
CA THR A 284 -21.46 -6.92 -12.38
C THR A 284 -21.64 -8.41 -12.56
N ASP A 285 -20.54 -9.11 -12.83
CA ASP A 285 -20.42 -10.55 -12.72
C ASP A 285 -19.63 -10.87 -11.44
N GLN A 286 -20.23 -11.64 -10.53
CA GLN A 286 -19.58 -12.13 -9.31
C GLN A 286 -19.48 -13.65 -9.31
N SER A 287 -18.31 -14.17 -8.98
CA SER A 287 -18.06 -15.60 -8.82
C SER A 287 -17.48 -15.86 -7.43
N TYR A 288 -18.23 -16.63 -6.64
CA TYR A 288 -17.81 -17.18 -5.36
C TYR A 288 -17.52 -18.67 -5.53
N VAL A 289 -16.34 -19.11 -5.11
CA VAL A 289 -15.89 -20.50 -5.14
C VAL A 289 -15.22 -20.82 -3.82
N TYR A 290 -15.77 -21.78 -3.08
CA TYR A 290 -15.21 -22.35 -1.86
C TYR A 290 -14.98 -23.86 -2.08
N ILE A 291 -13.83 -24.36 -1.62
CA ILE A 291 -13.44 -25.77 -1.71
C ILE A 291 -12.72 -26.14 -0.42
N ASP A 292 -13.10 -27.25 0.22
CA ASP A 292 -12.32 -27.92 1.26
C ASP A 292 -12.19 -29.43 0.98
N ASN A 293 -11.64 -30.19 1.94
CA ASN A 293 -11.44 -31.63 1.82
C ASN A 293 -12.73 -32.46 1.63
N TYR A 294 -13.91 -31.90 1.90
CA TYR A 294 -15.18 -32.63 1.97
C TYR A 294 -16.27 -32.05 1.08
N SER A 295 -16.17 -30.77 0.73
CA SER A 295 -17.23 -30.01 0.07
C SER A 295 -16.68 -29.01 -0.95
N CYS A 296 -17.48 -28.78 -1.98
CA CYS A 296 -17.38 -27.59 -2.83
C CYS A 296 -18.67 -26.78 -2.67
N TYR A 297 -18.54 -25.46 -2.77
CA TYR A 297 -19.66 -24.57 -3.04
C TYR A 297 -19.26 -23.49 -4.05
N THR A 298 -20.06 -23.34 -5.10
CA THR A 298 -19.95 -22.24 -6.05
C THR A 298 -21.25 -21.46 -6.13
N ARG A 299 -21.14 -20.15 -6.31
CA ARG A 299 -22.27 -19.27 -6.66
C ARG A 299 -21.82 -18.25 -7.70
N ASN A 300 -22.48 -18.22 -8.84
CA ASN A 300 -22.19 -17.30 -9.93
C ASN A 300 -23.38 -16.38 -10.16
N VAL A 301 -23.22 -15.12 -9.75
CA VAL A 301 -24.24 -14.08 -9.77
C VAL A 301 -23.94 -13.10 -10.91
N ALA A 302 -24.96 -12.63 -11.61
CA ALA A 302 -24.85 -11.45 -12.46
C ALA A 302 -26.01 -10.49 -12.21
N ALA A 303 -25.69 -9.19 -12.23
CA ALA A 303 -26.66 -8.12 -12.21
C ALA A 303 -26.36 -7.10 -13.31
N VAL A 304 -27.42 -6.55 -13.90
CA VAL A 304 -27.37 -5.47 -14.91
C VAL A 304 -28.41 -4.43 -14.51
N ASN A 305 -27.99 -3.16 -14.42
CA ASN A 305 -28.84 -2.02 -14.07
C ASN A 305 -29.68 -2.23 -12.79
N GLY A 306 -29.06 -2.87 -11.80
CA GLY A 306 -29.68 -3.22 -10.50
C GLY A 306 -30.56 -4.47 -10.50
N GLN A 307 -30.89 -5.03 -11.67
CA GLN A 307 -31.68 -6.26 -11.78
C GLN A 307 -30.78 -7.51 -11.82
N LEU A 308 -31.15 -8.54 -11.05
CA LEU A 308 -30.52 -9.86 -11.07
C LEU A 308 -30.82 -10.57 -12.40
N THR A 309 -29.79 -10.91 -13.17
CA THR A 309 -29.91 -11.59 -14.47
C THR A 309 -29.45 -13.04 -14.43
N ARG A 310 -28.66 -13.43 -13.43
CA ARG A 310 -28.20 -14.81 -13.18
C ARG A 310 -27.90 -15.00 -11.70
N ASP A 311 -28.27 -16.14 -11.14
CA ASP A 311 -27.85 -16.56 -9.80
C ASP A 311 -27.83 -18.09 -9.72
N ASN A 312 -26.66 -18.67 -10.01
CA ASN A 312 -26.51 -20.10 -10.17
C ASN A 312 -25.61 -20.65 -9.05
N THR A 313 -26.18 -21.45 -8.14
CA THR A 313 -25.44 -22.20 -7.11
C THR A 313 -25.16 -23.63 -7.55
N SER A 314 -23.96 -24.15 -7.23
CA SER A 314 -23.63 -25.57 -7.39
C SER A 314 -22.71 -26.05 -6.27
N PHE A 315 -23.00 -27.23 -5.71
CA PHE A 315 -22.14 -27.95 -4.76
C PHE A 315 -21.06 -28.81 -5.45
N ILE A 316 -21.02 -28.78 -6.78
CA ILE A 316 -20.01 -29.43 -7.62
C ILE A 316 -19.14 -28.35 -8.26
N CYS A 317 -17.83 -28.45 -8.07
CA CYS A 317 -16.84 -27.59 -8.71
C CYS A 317 -16.40 -28.22 -10.03
N PRO A 318 -16.16 -27.44 -11.10
CA PRO A 318 -15.41 -27.93 -12.24
C PRO A 318 -14.02 -28.35 -11.78
N ASN A 319 -13.63 -29.59 -12.05
CA ASN A 319 -12.25 -30.04 -11.84
C ASN A 319 -11.35 -29.35 -12.88
N TYR A 320 -10.72 -28.25 -12.46
CA TYR A 320 -9.58 -27.67 -13.16
C TYR A 320 -8.36 -28.57 -12.93
N TRP A 321 -8.27 -29.61 -13.77
CA TRP A 321 -7.04 -30.38 -14.02
C TRP A 321 -6.00 -29.50 -14.73
#